data_AF-A0A9E3JA93-F1
#
_entry.id   AF-A0A9E3JA93-F1
#
_cell.length_a   1.000
_cell.length_b   1.000
_cell.length_c   1.000
_cell.angle_alpha   90.00
_cell.angle_beta   90.00
_cell.angle_gamma   90.00
#
_symmetry.space_group_name_H-M   'P 1'
#
loop_
_entity.id
_entity.type
_entity.pdbx_description
1 polymer ?
#
loop_
_entity_poly.entity_id
_entity_poly.type
_entity_poly.pdbx_seq_one_letter_code
_entity_poly.pdbx_strand_id
1 'polypeptide(L)'
;KLLVVGADPASPSGTTGPPTGVLAAALTELGFTATALPTGTAPSAATVAQAVAAARDADAVIVGTYNITAAQRTLVEQLVATGRPVVAVAIRNPYDVAQLPTVPAYLAAYSWTDVELRAAARVIAGRAAPRGRLPVPVQRADDPAKVLYPVGYGLSYGR
;
A
#
# COMPACT_ATOMS: atom_id res chain seq x y z
N LYS A 1 -0.71 2.96 17.04
CA LYS A 1 0.52 2.30 16.56
C LYS A 1 0.29 1.75 15.16
N LEU A 2 1.08 2.14 14.17
CA LEU A 2 0.98 1.69 12.78
C LEU A 2 2.20 0.86 12.41
N LEU A 3 1.98 -0.21 11.64
CA LEU A 3 3.06 -0.94 10.97
C LEU A 3 3.06 -0.55 9.49
N VAL A 4 4.21 -0.13 8.98
CA VAL A 4 4.42 0.15 7.56
C VAL A 4 5.35 -0.91 6.99
N VAL A 5 4.84 -1.73 6.08
CA VAL A 5 5.57 -2.82 5.41
C VAL A 5 5.50 -2.64 3.89
N GLY A 6 6.28 -3.43 3.16
CA GLY A 6 6.14 -3.52 1.71
C GLY A 6 7.42 -3.31 0.94
N ALA A 7 7.24 -3.01 -0.34
CA ALA A 7 8.33 -2.88 -1.29
C ALA A 7 9.12 -1.59 -1.07
N ASP A 8 10.45 -1.73 -1.12
CA ASP A 8 11.40 -0.62 -1.16
C ASP A 8 12.22 -0.67 -2.46
N PRO A 9 11.61 -0.41 -3.63
CA PRO A 9 12.35 -0.24 -4.88
C PRO A 9 13.36 0.89 -4.76
N ALA A 10 14.44 0.81 -5.55
CA ALA A 10 15.40 1.90 -5.65
C ALA A 10 14.72 3.21 -6.07
N SER A 11 15.18 4.32 -5.50
CA SER A 11 14.69 5.66 -5.84
C SER A 11 14.82 5.90 -7.35
N PRO A 12 13.78 6.37 -8.05
CA PRO A 12 13.86 6.64 -9.48
C PRO A 12 14.75 7.85 -9.78
N SER A 13 14.88 8.78 -8.82
CA SER A 13 15.73 9.97 -8.91
C SER A 13 17.07 9.84 -8.17
N GLY A 14 17.27 8.76 -7.41
CA GLY A 14 18.40 8.62 -6.48
C GLY A 14 18.33 9.49 -5.20
N THR A 15 17.30 10.31 -5.01
CA THR A 15 17.22 11.30 -3.91
C THR A 15 16.10 11.09 -2.90
N THR A 16 15.36 9.97 -2.99
CA THR A 16 14.16 9.71 -2.18
C THR A 16 14.21 8.33 -1.53
N GLY A 17 13.30 8.06 -0.60
CA GLY A 17 13.11 6.74 -0.03
C GLY A 17 14.04 6.36 1.14
N PRO A 18 14.02 5.09 1.58
CA PRO A 18 13.17 4.02 1.06
C PRO A 18 11.67 4.24 1.36
N PRO A 19 10.75 3.81 0.46
CA PRO A 19 9.31 4.07 0.58
C PRO A 19 8.67 3.76 1.93
N THR A 20 8.97 2.61 2.54
CA THR A 20 8.44 2.24 3.86
C THR A 20 8.90 3.21 4.94
N GLY A 21 10.16 3.65 4.89
CA GLY A 21 10.75 4.63 5.79
C GLY A 21 10.08 6.00 5.65
N VAL A 22 9.88 6.48 4.41
CA VAL A 22 9.23 7.75 4.14
C VAL A 22 7.77 7.76 4.61
N LEU A 23 7.02 6.69 4.33
CA LEU A 23 5.63 6.56 4.80
C LEU A 23 5.55 6.55 6.33
N ALA A 24 6.41 5.78 7.01
CA ALA A 24 6.45 5.72 8.47
C ALA A 24 6.81 7.08 9.08
N ALA A 25 7.82 7.77 8.53
CA ALA A 25 8.19 9.11 8.96
C ALA A 25 7.04 10.10 8.77
N ALA A 26 6.41 10.13 7.60
CA ALA A 26 5.29 11.01 7.31
C ALA A 26 4.08 10.75 8.21
N LEU A 27 3.75 9.49 8.50
CA LEU A 27 2.70 9.14 9.45
C LEU A 27 3.08 9.56 10.88
N THR A 28 4.36 9.47 11.24
CA THR A 28 4.85 9.93 12.55
C THR A 28 4.73 11.44 12.71
N GLU A 29 5.12 12.21 11.70
CA GLU A 29 4.92 13.66 11.63
C GLU A 29 3.43 14.06 11.76
N LEU A 30 2.50 13.17 11.39
CA LEU A 30 1.06 13.38 11.49
C LEU A 30 0.44 12.95 12.84
N GLY A 31 1.27 12.50 13.79
CA GLY A 31 0.89 12.20 15.17
C GLY A 31 0.69 10.70 15.47
N PHE A 32 1.03 9.80 14.54
CA PHE A 32 0.97 8.36 14.80
C PHE A 32 2.31 7.84 15.35
N THR A 33 2.28 6.74 16.11
CA THR A 33 3.50 5.93 16.33
C THR A 33 3.61 4.93 15.18
N ALA A 34 4.44 5.19 14.17
CA ALA A 34 4.60 4.31 13.00
C ALA A 34 5.98 3.65 12.97
N THR A 35 6.02 2.36 12.65
CA THR A 35 7.26 1.58 12.51
C THR A 35 7.37 1.04 11.10
N ALA A 36 8.50 1.32 10.43
CA ALA A 36 8.82 0.72 9.14
C ALA A 36 9.43 -0.67 9.32
N LEU A 37 8.97 -1.63 8.52
CA LEU A 37 9.54 -2.96 8.38
C LEU A 37 9.64 -3.29 6.88
N PRO A 38 10.77 -2.98 6.23
CA PRO A 38 11.01 -3.30 4.83
C PRO A 38 10.83 -4.78 4.54
N THR A 39 10.08 -5.12 3.49
CA THR A 39 9.93 -6.51 3.03
C THR A 39 10.52 -6.75 1.64
N GLY A 40 10.86 -5.67 0.92
CA GLY A 40 11.37 -5.74 -0.46
C GLY A 40 10.30 -6.10 -1.49
N THR A 41 10.69 -6.17 -2.76
CA THR A 41 9.78 -6.46 -3.89
C THR A 41 9.48 -7.96 -4.06
N ALA A 42 10.27 -8.82 -3.42
CA ALA A 42 10.14 -10.27 -3.42
C ALA A 42 10.42 -10.82 -2.00
N PRO A 43 9.51 -10.61 -1.04
CA PRO A 43 9.72 -11.05 0.34
C PRO A 43 9.86 -12.56 0.45
N SER A 44 10.81 -13.02 1.25
CA SER A 44 10.94 -14.44 1.61
C SER A 44 9.83 -14.88 2.56
N ALA A 45 9.59 -16.18 2.69
CA ALA A 45 8.64 -16.71 3.67
C ALA A 45 8.96 -16.27 5.11
N ALA A 46 10.25 -16.20 5.47
CA ALA A 46 10.69 -15.72 6.78
C ALA A 46 10.36 -14.22 6.97
N THR A 47 10.58 -13.41 5.95
CA THR A 47 10.23 -11.98 5.96
C THR A 47 8.72 -11.78 6.08
N VAL A 48 7.91 -12.59 5.39
CA VAL A 48 6.45 -12.57 5.53
C VAL A 48 6.03 -12.94 6.95
N ALA A 49 6.58 -14.02 7.52
CA ALA A 49 6.27 -14.43 8.88
C ALA A 49 6.63 -13.35 9.92
N GLN A 50 7.75 -12.67 9.75
CA GLN A 50 8.15 -11.54 10.59
C GLN A 50 7.16 -10.37 10.49
N ALA A 51 6.73 -10.01 9.29
CA ALA A 51 5.75 -8.94 9.08
C ALA A 51 4.38 -9.28 9.68
N VAL A 52 3.94 -10.54 9.53
CA VAL A 52 2.68 -11.04 10.12
C VAL A 52 2.76 -11.03 11.65
N ALA A 53 3.88 -11.43 12.24
CA ALA A 53 4.08 -11.36 13.68
C ALA A 53 4.00 -9.91 14.18
N ALA A 54 4.71 -8.98 13.54
CA ALA A 54 4.68 -7.56 13.89
C ALA A 54 3.28 -6.93 13.70
N ALA A 55 2.52 -7.37 12.71
CA ALA A 55 1.18 -6.84 12.43
C ALA A 55 0.19 -7.12 13.56
N ARG A 56 0.32 -8.26 14.27
CA ARG A 56 -0.57 -8.63 15.39
C ARG A 56 -0.53 -7.61 16.54
N ASP A 57 0.61 -6.93 16.72
CA ASP A 57 0.81 -5.91 17.76
C ASP A 57 0.57 -4.47 17.27
N ALA A 58 0.14 -4.27 16.03
CA ALA A 58 -0.15 -2.96 15.44
C ALA A 58 -1.65 -2.65 15.47
N ASP A 59 -2.04 -1.37 15.40
CA ASP A 59 -3.44 -0.95 15.30
C ASP A 59 -4.00 -1.08 13.88
N ALA A 60 -3.14 -0.84 12.89
CA ALA A 60 -3.39 -1.03 11.48
C ALA A 60 -2.06 -1.22 10.73
N VAL A 61 -2.15 -1.79 9.53
CA VAL A 61 -1.02 -2.05 8.64
C VAL A 61 -1.17 -1.24 7.36
N ILE A 62 -0.10 -0.55 6.97
CA ILE A 62 0.04 0.08 5.66
C ILE A 62 1.04 -0.76 4.87
N VAL A 63 0.64 -1.27 3.70
CA VAL A 63 1.49 -2.12 2.86
C VAL A 63 1.73 -1.47 1.50
N GLY A 64 2.98 -1.08 1.22
CA GLY A 64 3.39 -0.58 -0.09
C GLY A 64 3.56 -1.71 -1.09
N THR A 65 2.79 -1.71 -2.18
CA THR A 65 2.88 -2.70 -3.26
C THR A 65 3.51 -2.10 -4.51
N TYR A 66 4.33 -2.90 -5.18
CA TYR A 66 5.08 -2.48 -6.36
C TYR A 66 5.02 -3.57 -7.42
N ASN A 67 4.09 -3.43 -8.38
CA ASN A 67 3.83 -4.41 -9.44
C ASN A 67 3.72 -5.82 -8.84
N ILE A 68 2.61 -6.06 -8.15
CA ILE A 68 2.47 -7.14 -7.18
C ILE A 68 2.92 -8.49 -7.74
N THR A 69 3.88 -9.11 -7.05
CA THR A 69 4.36 -10.46 -7.31
C THR A 69 3.56 -11.47 -6.51
N ALA A 70 3.71 -12.77 -6.78
CA ALA A 70 3.14 -13.82 -5.94
C ALA A 70 3.55 -13.67 -4.47
N ALA A 71 4.83 -13.35 -4.22
CA ALA A 71 5.35 -13.14 -2.86
C ALA A 71 4.72 -11.92 -2.16
N GLN A 72 4.58 -10.78 -2.86
CA GLN A 72 3.88 -9.62 -2.30
C GLN A 72 2.39 -9.92 -2.06
N ARG A 73 1.74 -10.70 -2.93
CA ARG A 73 0.35 -11.12 -2.73
C ARG A 73 0.21 -11.96 -1.46
N THR A 74 1.06 -12.99 -1.30
CA THR A 74 1.09 -13.80 -0.07
C THR A 74 1.27 -12.94 1.17
N LEU A 75 2.18 -11.96 1.12
CA LEU A 75 2.35 -11.01 2.23
C LEU A 75 1.04 -10.29 2.57
N VAL A 76 0.39 -9.65 1.59
CA VAL A 76 -0.84 -8.88 1.83
C VAL A 76 -1.97 -9.78 2.33
N GLU A 77 -2.17 -10.96 1.74
CA GLU A 77 -3.19 -11.91 2.15
C GLU A 77 -2.98 -12.37 3.61
N GLN A 78 -1.74 -12.67 4.00
CA GLN A 78 -1.44 -13.06 5.37
C GLN A 78 -1.57 -11.90 6.36
N LEU A 79 -1.24 -10.67 5.96
CA LEU A 79 -1.50 -9.48 6.77
C LEU A 79 -2.99 -9.28 6.99
N VAL A 80 -3.83 -9.42 5.96
CA VAL A 80 -5.30 -9.34 6.08
C VAL A 80 -5.82 -10.46 7.00
N ALA A 81 -5.28 -11.67 6.90
CA ALA A 81 -5.66 -12.81 7.74
C ALA A 81 -5.37 -12.62 9.24
N THR A 82 -4.58 -11.61 9.64
CA THR A 82 -4.40 -11.25 11.05
C THR A 82 -5.65 -10.61 11.68
N GLY A 83 -6.63 -10.20 10.87
CA GLY A 83 -7.81 -9.47 11.32
C GLY A 83 -7.55 -8.00 11.65
N ARG A 84 -6.32 -7.50 11.42
CA ARG A 84 -6.00 -6.08 11.58
C ARG A 84 -6.44 -5.29 10.34
N PRO A 85 -6.84 -4.02 10.48
CA PRO A 85 -7.08 -3.15 9.33
C PRO A 85 -5.83 -3.06 8.45
N VAL A 86 -5.98 -3.32 7.14
CA VAL A 86 -4.90 -3.26 6.16
C VAL A 86 -5.25 -2.24 5.07
N VAL A 87 -4.33 -1.32 4.79
CA VAL A 87 -4.38 -0.40 3.64
C VAL A 87 -3.26 -0.76 2.68
N ALA A 88 -3.60 -1.24 1.48
CA ALA A 88 -2.63 -1.40 0.41
C ALA A 88 -2.41 -0.08 -0.33
N VAL A 89 -1.15 0.26 -0.57
CA VAL A 89 -0.73 1.47 -1.27
C VAL A 89 0.06 1.06 -2.51
N ALA A 90 -0.54 1.22 -3.68
CA ALA A 90 0.14 0.98 -4.95
C ALA A 90 1.09 2.13 -5.25
N ILE A 91 2.38 1.89 -5.07
CA ILE A 91 3.40 2.92 -5.20
C ILE A 91 3.98 3.01 -6.61
N ARG A 92 3.48 2.25 -7.60
CA ARG A 92 3.91 2.36 -9.01
C ARG A 92 2.75 2.44 -9.98
N ASN A 93 1.94 1.37 -10.03
CA ASN A 93 0.82 1.24 -10.96
C ASN A 93 -0.45 0.89 -10.17
N PRO A 94 -1.65 1.22 -10.68
CA PRO A 94 -2.91 1.00 -9.96
C PRO A 94 -3.43 -0.44 -10.04
N TYR A 95 -2.74 -1.33 -10.77
CA TYR A 95 -3.29 -2.62 -11.19
C TYR A 95 -3.21 -3.70 -10.10
N ASP A 96 -2.40 -3.50 -9.04
CA ASP A 96 -2.20 -4.52 -8.01
C ASP A 96 -3.52 -4.90 -7.30
N VAL A 97 -4.49 -3.97 -7.24
CA VAL A 97 -5.80 -4.20 -6.62
C VAL A 97 -6.55 -5.38 -7.25
N ALA A 98 -6.36 -5.64 -8.54
CA ALA A 98 -7.01 -6.76 -9.23
C ALA A 98 -6.57 -8.12 -8.65
N GLN A 99 -5.38 -8.18 -8.05
CA GLN A 99 -4.80 -9.38 -7.44
C GLN A 99 -5.01 -9.42 -5.92
N LEU A 100 -5.69 -8.42 -5.34
CA LEU A 100 -5.91 -8.25 -3.90
C LEU A 100 -7.40 -8.09 -3.57
N PRO A 101 -8.27 -9.04 -3.95
CA PRO A 101 -9.72 -8.90 -3.76
C PRO A 101 -10.15 -8.85 -2.30
N THR A 102 -9.29 -9.30 -1.37
CA THR A 102 -9.55 -9.34 0.07
C THR A 102 -9.09 -8.11 0.82
N VAL A 103 -8.37 -7.18 0.17
CA VAL A 103 -7.87 -5.98 0.87
C VAL A 103 -9.00 -4.95 1.03
N PRO A 104 -9.28 -4.47 2.25
CA PRO A 104 -10.45 -3.62 2.50
C PRO A 104 -10.26 -2.18 2.03
N ALA A 105 -9.02 -1.70 1.97
CA ALA A 105 -8.67 -0.36 1.52
C ALA A 105 -7.47 -0.40 0.56
N TYR A 106 -7.62 0.26 -0.58
CA TYR A 106 -6.58 0.34 -1.60
C TYR A 106 -6.41 1.77 -2.09
N LEU A 107 -5.18 2.27 -2.09
CA LEU A 107 -4.81 3.61 -2.54
C LEU A 107 -3.77 3.52 -3.65
N ALA A 108 -4.11 3.98 -4.86
CA ALA A 108 -3.13 4.12 -5.94
C ALA A 108 -2.39 5.46 -5.82
N ALA A 109 -1.12 5.41 -5.41
CA ALA A 109 -0.26 6.59 -5.24
C ALA A 109 0.54 6.93 -6.52
N TYR A 110 0.68 5.98 -7.45
CA TYR A 110 1.36 6.13 -8.76
C TYR A 110 2.85 6.50 -8.71
N SER A 111 3.45 6.70 -7.53
CA SER A 111 4.88 6.89 -7.36
C SER A 111 5.32 6.53 -5.94
N TRP A 112 6.63 6.34 -5.79
CA TRP A 112 7.32 6.06 -4.53
C TRP A 112 8.37 7.12 -4.19
N THR A 113 8.28 8.29 -4.81
CA THR A 113 9.02 9.50 -4.43
C THR A 113 8.43 10.12 -3.16
N ASP A 114 9.24 10.88 -2.44
CA ASP A 114 8.90 11.40 -1.11
C ASP A 114 7.58 12.20 -1.08
N VAL A 115 7.32 13.01 -2.10
CA VAL A 115 6.16 13.89 -2.18
C VAL A 115 4.85 13.09 -2.22
N GLU A 116 4.79 12.05 -3.06
CA GLU A 116 3.63 11.20 -3.26
C GLU A 116 3.37 10.31 -2.05
N LEU A 117 4.42 9.79 -1.42
CA LEU A 117 4.30 9.01 -0.18
C LEU A 117 3.81 9.88 0.98
N ARG A 118 4.32 11.11 1.11
CA ARG A 118 3.82 12.09 2.10
C ARG A 118 2.36 12.49 1.82
N ALA A 119 1.97 12.60 0.55
CA ALA A 119 0.57 12.83 0.17
C ALA A 119 -0.33 11.64 0.52
N ALA A 120 0.12 10.41 0.23
CA ALA A 120 -0.58 9.19 0.59
C ALA A 120 -0.77 9.08 2.12
N ALA A 121 0.28 9.40 2.91
CA ALA A 121 0.19 9.44 4.36
C ALA A 121 -0.88 10.43 4.86
N ARG A 122 -0.97 11.65 4.27
CA ARG A 122 -2.03 12.62 4.61
C ARG A 122 -3.42 12.11 4.29
N VAL A 123 -3.59 11.39 3.18
CA VAL A 123 -4.86 10.75 2.83
C VAL A 123 -5.21 9.68 3.86
N ILE A 124 -4.33 8.71 4.08
CA ILE A 124 -4.52 7.62 5.05
C ILE A 124 -4.85 8.14 6.45
N ALA A 125 -4.19 9.23 6.87
CA ALA A 125 -4.41 9.88 8.16
C ALA A 125 -5.68 10.74 8.24
N GLY A 126 -6.48 10.85 7.18
CA GLY A 126 -7.67 11.72 7.13
C GLY A 126 -7.36 13.22 7.10
N ARG A 127 -6.10 13.61 6.87
CA ARG A 127 -5.68 15.03 6.79
C ARG A 127 -5.89 15.64 5.41
N ALA A 128 -6.11 14.80 4.40
CA ALA A 128 -6.52 15.21 3.07
C ALA A 128 -7.58 14.23 2.53
N ALA A 129 -8.65 14.75 1.93
CA ALA A 129 -9.66 13.89 1.29
C ALA A 129 -9.14 13.37 -0.06
N PRO A 130 -9.28 12.07 -0.38
CA PRO A 130 -8.91 11.55 -1.69
C PRO A 130 -9.86 12.08 -2.77
N ARG A 131 -9.29 12.58 -3.87
CA ARG A 131 -10.04 13.11 -5.02
C ARG A 131 -9.62 12.51 -6.36
N GLY A 132 -8.58 11.66 -6.35
CA GLY A 132 -8.06 11.02 -7.56
C GLY A 132 -9.11 10.17 -8.25
N ARG A 133 -9.00 10.08 -9.58
CA ARG A 133 -9.78 9.20 -10.45
C ARG A 133 -8.83 8.44 -11.35
N LEU A 134 -9.10 7.16 -11.60
CA LEU A 134 -8.27 6.33 -12.45
C LEU A 134 -8.24 6.89 -13.88
N PRO A 135 -7.06 7.21 -14.46
CA PRO A 135 -6.93 7.61 -15.86
C PRO A 135 -6.91 6.40 -16.81
N VAL A 136 -6.82 5.19 -16.26
CA VAL A 136 -6.73 3.91 -16.97
C VAL A 136 -7.70 2.91 -16.34
N PRO A 137 -8.27 1.96 -17.10
CA PRO A 137 -9.08 0.91 -16.51
C PRO A 137 -8.21 -0.10 -15.78
N VAL A 138 -8.71 -0.68 -14.70
CA VAL A 138 -8.14 -1.88 -14.07
C VAL A 138 -8.96 -3.07 -14.54
N GLN A 139 -8.32 -4.01 -15.25
CA GLN A 139 -8.96 -5.26 -15.67
C GLN A 139 -8.98 -6.27 -14.53
N ARG A 140 -9.93 -7.21 -14.57
CA ARG A 140 -9.96 -8.32 -13.61
C ARG A 140 -8.76 -9.23 -13.81
N ALA A 141 -8.27 -9.81 -12.71
CA ALA A 141 -7.17 -10.75 -12.75
C ALA A 141 -7.57 -12.12 -13.33
N ASP A 142 -8.82 -12.54 -13.13
CA ASP A 142 -9.35 -13.84 -13.58
C ASP A 142 -9.90 -13.80 -15.02
N ASP A 143 -10.26 -12.63 -15.52
CA ASP A 143 -10.75 -12.41 -16.88
C ASP A 143 -10.31 -11.03 -17.40
N PRO A 144 -9.15 -10.91 -18.08
CA PRO A 144 -8.62 -9.64 -18.54
C PRO A 144 -9.47 -8.91 -19.59
N ALA A 145 -10.48 -9.59 -20.18
CA ALA A 145 -11.44 -8.96 -21.08
C ALA A 145 -12.53 -8.17 -20.32
N LYS A 146 -12.62 -8.33 -19.00
CA LYS A 146 -13.60 -7.66 -18.14
C LYS A 146 -12.95 -6.61 -17.26
N VAL A 147 -13.54 -5.41 -17.25
CA VAL A 147 -13.12 -4.29 -16.40
C VAL A 147 -13.56 -4.52 -14.96
N LEU A 148 -12.61 -4.43 -14.02
CA LEU A 148 -12.87 -4.41 -12.58
C LEU A 148 -13.20 -3.00 -12.10
N TYR A 149 -12.37 -2.02 -12.49
CA TYR A 149 -12.59 -0.60 -12.22
C TYR A 149 -12.44 0.21 -13.51
N PRO A 150 -13.47 0.96 -13.94
CA PRO A 150 -13.40 1.72 -15.17
C PRO A 150 -12.52 2.98 -15.03
N VAL A 151 -12.15 3.56 -16.19
CA VAL A 151 -11.61 4.93 -16.24
C VAL A 151 -12.59 5.87 -15.55
N GLY A 152 -12.05 6.83 -14.78
CA GLY A 152 -12.85 7.75 -13.99
C GLY A 152 -13.34 7.20 -12.65
N TYR A 153 -13.03 5.94 -12.30
CA TYR A 153 -13.36 5.39 -10.97
C TYR A 153 -12.48 6.00 -9.89
N GLY A 154 -13.07 6.26 -8.72
CA GLY A 154 -12.35 6.66 -7.51
C GLY A 154 -13.32 7.00 -6.40
N LEU A 155 -12.94 6.65 -5.18
CA LEU A 155 -13.76 6.85 -3.98
C LEU A 155 -13.44 8.19 -3.31
N SER A 156 -14.33 8.62 -2.43
CA SER A 156 -14.15 9.73 -1.50
C SER A 156 -14.55 9.28 -0.10
N TYR A 157 -14.04 9.95 0.93
CA TYR A 157 -14.57 9.73 2.29
C TYR A 157 -16.03 10.20 2.34
N GLY A 158 -16.90 9.36 2.91
CA GLY A 158 -18.25 9.77 3.26
C GLY A 158 -18.21 10.88 4.30
N ARG A 159 -19.26 11.71 4.33
CA ARG A 159 -19.54 12.53 5.51
C ARG A 159 -20.21 11.69 6.58
#